data_AF-A0A935JEJ3-F1
#
_entry.id   AF-A0A935JEJ3-F1
#
_cell.length_a   1.000
_cell.length_b   1.000
_cell.length_c   1.000
_cell.angle_alpha   90.00
_cell.angle_beta   90.00
_cell.angle_gamma   90.00
#
_symmetry.space_group_name_H-M   'P 1'
#
loop_
_entity.id
_entity.type
_entity.pdbx_description
1 polymer ?
#
loop_
_entity_poly.entity_id
_entity_poly.type
_entity_poly.pdbx_seq_one_letter_code
_entity_poly.pdbx_strand_id
1 'polypeptide(L)'
;MNEIAEIPASYKKAARNLRKYANGGKLIGLYTIEPDNEKDGTFKKAGYMLPYSIAAMMSAYYDGHRGTIWDGADSVGVWGTGVKLIFPALSYTFPDYIEAMTYWWRYNRDTTGGWKQYPFDIFNVHQYPGTLAVQFSGSGKAISPENTYYNLQQKLDTALYFSAIYGTPLVNTELGFDAYIDTNKRNNSFQAIHAFGTKNVEQIQADWVARSYLMHAANGVTMYQYWLADQGNYETTGGTFNATGLLKWNTDDGALPFLQKRPAYYWMKTLKARFGSYTFKSQTVDADTLYKQLYVNGSDSAYVIWYGTEHEKAAFKTVGNFATYNLISMVEGDEDGSSTTGTGALNIVIDETPKIILYTSEAQPPSAPSGYFKNP
;
A
#
# COMPACT_ATOMS: atom_id res chain seq x y z
N MET A 1 -18.28 -15.12 -17.96
CA MET A 1 -18.43 -16.14 -16.91
C MET A 1 -17.04 -16.50 -16.43
N ASN A 2 -16.79 -16.39 -15.13
CA ASN A 2 -15.50 -16.75 -14.53
C ASN A 2 -15.52 -18.27 -14.30
N GLU A 3 -14.70 -19.02 -15.05
CA GLU A 3 -14.68 -20.48 -15.06
C GLU A 3 -14.41 -21.10 -13.67
N ILE A 4 -13.81 -20.35 -12.75
CA ILE A 4 -13.55 -20.79 -11.38
C ILE A 4 -14.76 -20.50 -10.49
N ALA A 5 -15.38 -19.32 -10.61
CA ALA A 5 -16.40 -18.87 -9.67
C ALA A 5 -17.74 -19.62 -9.73
N GLU A 6 -18.04 -20.21 -10.89
CA GLU A 6 -19.34 -20.86 -11.16
C GLU A 6 -19.29 -22.40 -11.06
N ILE A 7 -18.10 -22.97 -10.82
CA ILE A 7 -17.89 -24.42 -10.74
C ILE A 7 -17.36 -24.77 -9.35
N PRO A 8 -18.19 -25.17 -8.37
CA PRO A 8 -17.74 -25.48 -7.00
C PRO A 8 -16.61 -26.51 -6.91
N ALA A 9 -16.53 -27.45 -7.86
CA ALA A 9 -15.42 -28.41 -7.96
C ALA A 9 -14.06 -27.75 -8.23
N SER A 10 -14.05 -26.56 -8.84
CA SER A 10 -12.85 -25.76 -9.08
C SER A 10 -12.21 -25.31 -7.76
N TYR A 11 -13.02 -24.89 -6.77
CA TYR A 11 -12.53 -24.42 -5.47
C TYR A 11 -11.84 -25.54 -4.70
N LYS A 12 -12.38 -26.76 -4.70
CA LYS A 12 -11.70 -27.93 -4.11
C LYS A 12 -10.33 -28.14 -4.76
N LYS A 13 -10.27 -28.16 -6.10
CA LYS A 13 -9.02 -28.41 -6.83
C LYS A 13 -7.98 -27.32 -6.56
N ALA A 14 -8.39 -26.06 -6.55
CA ALA A 14 -7.51 -24.93 -6.28
C ALA A 14 -7.06 -24.90 -4.81
N ALA A 15 -7.96 -25.11 -3.84
CA ALA A 15 -7.63 -25.21 -2.41
C ALA A 15 -6.64 -26.36 -2.12
N ARG A 16 -6.78 -27.48 -2.81
CA ARG A 16 -5.80 -28.58 -2.74
C ARG A 16 -4.43 -28.14 -3.24
N ASN A 17 -4.37 -27.50 -4.40
CA ASN A 17 -3.11 -27.03 -4.97
C ASN A 17 -2.47 -26.00 -4.02
N LEU A 18 -3.27 -25.10 -3.46
CA LEU A 18 -2.83 -24.13 -2.45
C LEU A 18 -2.23 -24.82 -1.21
N ARG A 19 -2.85 -25.89 -0.68
CA ARG A 19 -2.26 -26.68 0.43
C ARG A 19 -0.92 -27.29 0.05
N LYS A 20 -0.78 -27.82 -1.16
CA LYS A 20 0.51 -28.35 -1.68
C LYS A 20 1.58 -27.25 -1.76
N TYR A 21 1.22 -26.09 -2.30
CA TYR A 21 2.12 -24.93 -2.35
C TYR A 21 2.51 -24.43 -0.97
N ALA A 22 1.58 -24.41 -0.01
CA ALA A 22 1.86 -23.99 1.35
C ALA A 22 2.84 -24.96 2.06
N ASN A 23 2.62 -26.26 1.94
CA ASN A 23 3.51 -27.29 2.48
C ASN A 23 4.92 -27.24 1.85
N GLY A 24 5.00 -27.10 0.52
CA GLY A 24 6.28 -26.99 -0.18
C GLY A 24 6.98 -25.65 0.06
N GLY A 25 6.24 -24.54 0.06
CA GLY A 25 6.75 -23.18 0.20
C GLY A 25 7.44 -22.93 1.54
N LYS A 26 7.00 -23.59 2.60
CA LYS A 26 7.66 -23.56 3.92
C LYS A 26 9.11 -24.04 3.89
N LEU A 27 9.41 -24.98 3.00
CA LEU A 27 10.77 -25.50 2.84
C LEU A 27 11.74 -24.45 2.27
N ILE A 28 11.20 -23.37 1.67
CA ILE A 28 11.96 -22.25 1.11
C ILE A 28 11.65 -20.92 1.80
N GLY A 29 11.07 -20.95 3.01
CA GLY A 29 10.82 -19.74 3.80
C GLY A 29 9.58 -18.92 3.39
N LEU A 30 8.65 -19.48 2.62
CA LEU A 30 7.37 -18.82 2.31
C LEU A 30 6.36 -19.07 3.43
N TYR A 31 5.97 -17.99 4.12
CA TYR A 31 5.04 -18.04 5.26
C TYR A 31 3.72 -17.32 5.02
N THR A 32 3.52 -16.71 3.85
CA THR A 32 2.28 -16.06 3.43
C THR A 32 1.98 -16.38 1.97
N ILE A 33 0.71 -16.55 1.62
CA ILE A 33 0.26 -16.69 0.23
C ILE A 33 -0.99 -15.83 0.02
N GLU A 34 -1.01 -15.05 -1.05
CA GLU A 34 -2.19 -14.38 -1.58
C GLU A 34 -2.76 -15.20 -2.75
N PRO A 35 -3.98 -15.77 -2.62
CA PRO A 35 -4.57 -16.57 -3.66
C PRO A 35 -5.42 -15.69 -4.59
N ASP A 36 -4.92 -15.46 -5.80
CA ASP A 36 -5.57 -14.63 -6.82
C ASP A 36 -5.48 -13.11 -6.56
N ASN A 37 -6.01 -12.29 -7.47
CA ASN A 37 -5.85 -10.84 -7.43
C ASN A 37 -7.08 -10.11 -8.00
N GLU A 38 -7.58 -9.06 -7.33
CA GLU A 38 -8.58 -8.09 -7.82
C GLU A 38 -9.81 -8.70 -8.52
N LYS A 39 -10.53 -9.55 -7.80
CA LYS A 39 -11.72 -10.24 -8.35
C LYS A 39 -13.00 -9.44 -8.24
N ASP A 40 -12.99 -8.32 -7.55
CA ASP A 40 -14.01 -7.28 -7.62
C ASP A 40 -13.86 -6.38 -8.86
N GLY A 41 -12.76 -6.55 -9.63
CA GLY A 41 -12.51 -5.89 -10.91
C GLY A 41 -13.30 -6.49 -12.08
N THR A 42 -13.88 -5.65 -12.94
CA THR A 42 -14.58 -6.04 -14.18
C THR A 42 -13.67 -6.14 -15.40
N PHE A 43 -12.39 -5.79 -15.26
CA PHE A 43 -11.42 -5.64 -16.36
C PHE A 43 -10.62 -6.91 -16.70
N LYS A 44 -10.76 -8.00 -15.93
CA LYS A 44 -10.03 -9.25 -16.17
C LYS A 44 -10.81 -10.17 -17.10
N LYS A 45 -10.14 -10.78 -18.09
CA LYS A 45 -10.73 -11.81 -18.98
C LYS A 45 -11.30 -13.00 -18.20
N ALA A 46 -10.65 -13.39 -17.10
CA ALA A 46 -11.12 -14.43 -16.19
C ALA A 46 -12.27 -13.98 -15.26
N GLY A 47 -12.71 -12.73 -15.34
CA GLY A 47 -14.01 -12.28 -14.84
C GLY A 47 -14.08 -11.84 -13.37
N TYR A 48 -14.89 -10.80 -13.17
CA TYR A 48 -15.45 -10.37 -11.89
C TYR A 48 -16.07 -11.54 -11.12
N MET A 49 -15.92 -11.53 -9.80
CA MET A 49 -16.58 -12.41 -8.85
C MET A 49 -17.56 -11.58 -8.02
N LEU A 50 -18.73 -12.15 -7.78
CA LEU A 50 -19.66 -11.58 -6.81
C LEU A 50 -19.09 -11.76 -5.39
N PRO A 51 -19.47 -10.90 -4.42
CA PRO A 51 -18.98 -10.98 -3.05
C PRO A 51 -19.05 -12.39 -2.46
N TYR A 52 -20.21 -13.05 -2.60
CA TYR A 52 -20.42 -14.40 -2.07
C TYR A 52 -19.53 -15.46 -2.71
N SER A 53 -19.12 -15.27 -3.97
CA SER A 53 -18.20 -16.19 -4.65
C SER A 53 -16.80 -16.06 -4.08
N ILE A 54 -16.32 -14.84 -3.81
CA ILE A 54 -15.03 -14.65 -3.12
C ILE A 54 -15.11 -15.20 -1.69
N ALA A 55 -16.21 -14.95 -0.98
CA ALA A 55 -16.41 -15.46 0.37
C ALA A 55 -16.36 -16.99 0.44
N ALA A 56 -17.03 -17.67 -0.50
CA ALA A 56 -16.98 -19.13 -0.64
C ALA A 56 -15.58 -19.64 -1.02
N MET A 57 -14.91 -18.97 -1.96
CA MET A 57 -13.53 -19.29 -2.37
C MET A 57 -12.58 -19.23 -1.16
N MET A 58 -12.59 -18.12 -0.42
CA MET A 58 -11.73 -17.95 0.76
C MET A 58 -12.04 -18.98 1.84
N SER A 59 -13.32 -19.30 2.03
CA SER A 59 -13.73 -20.36 2.94
C SER A 59 -13.15 -21.72 2.55
N ALA A 60 -13.07 -22.07 1.27
CA ALA A 60 -12.45 -23.31 0.81
C ALA A 60 -10.91 -23.24 0.93
N TYR A 61 -10.31 -22.10 0.60
CA TYR A 61 -8.86 -21.91 0.54
C TYR A 61 -8.20 -21.85 1.92
N TYR A 62 -8.94 -21.42 2.94
CA TYR A 62 -8.41 -21.37 4.29
C TYR A 62 -8.40 -22.75 4.94
N ASP A 63 -9.56 -23.37 5.14
CA ASP A 63 -9.69 -24.58 5.96
C ASP A 63 -10.59 -25.65 5.34
N GLY A 64 -10.81 -25.58 4.02
CA GLY A 64 -11.69 -26.50 3.32
C GLY A 64 -13.14 -26.37 3.76
N HIS A 65 -13.59 -25.12 3.98
CA HIS A 65 -14.88 -24.78 4.55
C HIS A 65 -15.14 -25.54 5.85
N ARG A 66 -14.29 -25.27 6.85
CA ARG A 66 -14.39 -25.86 8.19
C ARG A 66 -14.25 -27.39 8.16
N GLY A 67 -13.37 -27.88 7.31
CA GLY A 67 -13.14 -29.32 7.18
C GLY A 67 -14.29 -30.09 6.55
N THR A 68 -15.13 -29.48 5.72
CA THR A 68 -16.16 -30.23 4.95
C THR A 68 -15.68 -30.63 3.56
N ILE A 69 -14.63 -29.98 3.05
CA ILE A 69 -14.04 -30.24 1.73
C ILE A 69 -12.74 -31.03 1.91
N TRP A 70 -12.79 -32.31 1.54
CA TRP A 70 -11.67 -33.25 1.69
C TRP A 70 -11.04 -33.62 0.35
N ASP A 71 -9.73 -33.87 0.35
CA ASP A 71 -9.04 -34.58 -0.73
C ASP A 71 -8.10 -35.65 -0.16
N GLY A 72 -8.51 -36.92 -0.28
CA GLY A 72 -7.82 -38.03 0.37
C GLY A 72 -7.99 -38.00 1.89
N ALA A 73 -6.87 -38.09 2.63
CA ALA A 73 -6.87 -38.14 4.09
C ALA A 73 -6.97 -36.76 4.78
N ASP A 74 -6.96 -35.67 4.00
CA ASP A 74 -6.78 -34.31 4.50
C ASP A 74 -7.89 -33.36 3.99
N SER A 75 -8.27 -32.38 4.83
CA SER A 75 -9.04 -31.22 4.37
C SER A 75 -8.22 -30.37 3.39
N VAL A 76 -8.84 -29.69 2.44
CA VAL A 76 -8.11 -28.75 1.56
C VAL A 76 -7.83 -27.42 2.26
N GLY A 77 -7.02 -26.54 1.65
CA GLY A 77 -6.71 -25.21 2.17
C GLY A 77 -5.43 -25.12 3.01
N VAL A 78 -5.08 -23.91 3.45
CA VAL A 78 -3.79 -23.62 4.12
C VAL A 78 -3.78 -23.85 5.63
N TRP A 79 -4.92 -24.07 6.26
CA TRP A 79 -5.04 -24.30 7.71
C TRP A 79 -4.25 -25.54 8.14
N GLY A 80 -3.64 -25.49 9.32
CA GLY A 80 -2.68 -26.52 9.78
C GLY A 80 -1.32 -26.45 9.08
N THR A 81 -1.25 -25.67 8.00
CA THR A 81 -0.08 -25.07 7.35
C THR A 81 1.20 -25.06 8.18
N GLY A 82 1.35 -24.16 9.16
CA GLY A 82 0.91 -22.76 9.17
C GLY A 82 1.66 -21.85 8.19
N VAL A 83 1.18 -21.77 6.95
CA VAL A 83 1.36 -20.60 6.07
C VAL A 83 0.12 -19.74 6.27
N LYS A 84 0.29 -18.42 6.32
CA LYS A 84 -0.81 -17.47 6.45
C LYS A 84 -1.48 -17.18 5.11
N LEU A 85 -2.80 -17.04 5.11
CA LEU A 85 -3.56 -16.65 3.92
C LEU A 85 -3.76 -15.13 3.90
N ILE A 86 -3.30 -14.48 2.84
CA ILE A 86 -3.64 -13.09 2.54
C ILE A 86 -4.93 -13.11 1.72
N PHE A 87 -5.87 -12.23 2.02
CA PHE A 87 -7.08 -12.04 1.22
C PHE A 87 -6.69 -11.57 -0.20
N PRO A 88 -7.31 -12.04 -1.29
CA PRO A 88 -7.05 -11.51 -2.62
C PRO A 88 -7.40 -10.03 -2.64
N ALA A 89 -6.44 -9.17 -2.92
CA ALA A 89 -6.66 -7.73 -2.83
C ALA A 89 -7.90 -7.30 -3.62
N LEU A 90 -8.68 -6.41 -3.01
CA LEU A 90 -9.77 -5.72 -3.69
C LEU A 90 -9.21 -4.52 -4.47
N SER A 91 -9.58 -4.38 -5.75
CA SER A 91 -9.35 -3.16 -6.52
C SER A 91 -10.12 -1.96 -5.95
N TYR A 92 -11.27 -2.25 -5.33
CA TYR A 92 -12.23 -1.27 -4.86
C TYR A 92 -12.61 -1.53 -3.41
N THR A 93 -12.35 -0.55 -2.54
CA THR A 93 -12.82 -0.57 -1.15
C THR A 93 -14.29 -0.14 -1.06
N PHE A 94 -15.19 -0.84 -1.75
CA PHE A 94 -16.63 -0.56 -1.67
C PHE A 94 -17.23 -1.22 -0.42
N PRO A 95 -17.80 -0.45 0.53
CA PRO A 95 -18.33 -1.01 1.78
C PRO A 95 -19.35 -2.13 1.56
N ASP A 96 -20.32 -1.92 0.66
CA ASP A 96 -21.40 -2.89 0.41
C ASP A 96 -20.87 -4.23 -0.13
N TYR A 97 -19.82 -4.21 -0.94
CA TYR A 97 -19.18 -5.42 -1.47
C TYR A 97 -18.54 -6.21 -0.32
N ILE A 98 -17.81 -5.52 0.57
CA ILE A 98 -17.13 -6.12 1.72
C ILE A 98 -18.15 -6.62 2.77
N GLU A 99 -19.22 -5.87 2.98
CA GLU A 99 -20.30 -6.22 3.90
C GLU A 99 -21.06 -7.47 3.44
N ALA A 100 -21.34 -7.59 2.14
CA ALA A 100 -21.95 -8.78 1.57
C ALA A 100 -21.09 -10.05 1.81
N MET A 101 -19.76 -9.96 1.70
CA MET A 101 -18.86 -11.06 2.08
C MET A 101 -18.94 -11.38 3.57
N THR A 102 -18.97 -10.33 4.41
CA THR A 102 -19.10 -10.44 5.87
C THR A 102 -20.36 -11.20 6.26
N TYR A 103 -21.51 -10.85 5.68
CA TYR A 103 -22.77 -11.55 5.93
C TYR A 103 -22.74 -12.99 5.44
N TRP A 104 -22.16 -13.24 4.25
CA TRP A 104 -22.03 -14.59 3.74
C TRP A 104 -21.24 -15.47 4.71
N TRP A 105 -20.10 -15.01 5.22
CA TRP A 105 -19.33 -15.78 6.20
C TRP A 105 -20.12 -16.02 7.48
N ARG A 106 -20.73 -14.98 8.07
CA ARG A 106 -21.53 -15.10 9.30
C ARG A 106 -22.66 -16.13 9.17
N TYR A 107 -23.28 -16.19 7.99
CA TYR A 107 -24.38 -17.12 7.74
C TYR A 107 -23.90 -18.56 7.43
N ASN A 108 -22.86 -18.70 6.61
CA ASN A 108 -22.46 -20.00 6.06
C ASN A 108 -21.37 -20.70 6.88
N ARG A 109 -20.71 -20.01 7.82
CA ARG A 109 -19.66 -20.57 8.66
C ARG A 109 -20.08 -20.52 10.11
N ASP A 110 -20.35 -21.69 10.68
CA ASP A 110 -20.46 -21.89 12.12
C ASP A 110 -19.06 -22.08 12.72
N THR A 111 -18.79 -21.34 13.80
CA THR A 111 -17.49 -21.29 14.51
C THR A 111 -17.36 -22.33 15.61
N THR A 112 -18.39 -23.15 15.84
CA THR A 112 -18.34 -24.28 16.76
C THR A 112 -17.20 -25.22 16.37
N GLY A 113 -16.38 -25.62 17.34
CA GLY A 113 -15.17 -26.41 17.09
C GLY A 113 -13.92 -25.56 16.79
N GLY A 114 -13.97 -24.24 16.98
CA GLY A 114 -12.80 -23.37 16.91
C GLY A 114 -12.43 -22.89 15.50
N TRP A 115 -13.34 -23.06 14.53
CA TRP A 115 -13.14 -22.56 13.18
C TRP A 115 -13.21 -21.03 13.13
N LYS A 116 -12.37 -20.43 12.29
CA LYS A 116 -12.37 -18.97 12.11
C LYS A 116 -13.62 -18.51 11.36
N GLN A 117 -14.29 -17.47 11.84
CA GLN A 117 -15.45 -16.89 11.14
C GLN A 117 -15.04 -16.33 9.76
N TYR A 118 -13.94 -15.57 9.74
CA TYR A 118 -13.40 -14.88 8.56
C TYR A 118 -12.16 -15.63 8.06
N PRO A 119 -12.24 -16.36 6.92
CA PRO A 119 -11.27 -17.39 6.55
C PRO A 119 -10.03 -16.82 5.82
N PHE A 120 -9.28 -15.97 6.50
CA PHE A 120 -7.98 -15.43 6.05
C PHE A 120 -7.24 -14.80 7.23
N ASP A 121 -5.92 -14.63 7.14
CA ASP A 121 -5.10 -14.10 8.23
C ASP A 121 -4.75 -12.63 8.06
N ILE A 122 -4.79 -12.10 6.84
CA ILE A 122 -4.43 -10.73 6.49
C ILE A 122 -5.47 -10.20 5.51
N PHE A 123 -6.09 -9.05 5.80
CA PHE A 123 -6.97 -8.37 4.86
C PHE A 123 -6.16 -7.51 3.90
N ASN A 124 -6.57 -7.43 2.64
CA ASN A 124 -5.78 -6.82 1.58
C ASN A 124 -6.64 -5.99 0.62
N VAL A 125 -6.08 -4.88 0.16
CA VAL A 125 -6.69 -3.95 -0.80
C VAL A 125 -5.62 -3.40 -1.73
N HIS A 126 -5.99 -2.92 -2.91
CA HIS A 126 -5.12 -2.09 -3.75
C HIS A 126 -5.62 -0.66 -3.75
N GLN A 127 -4.71 0.29 -3.59
CA GLN A 127 -5.05 1.71 -3.63
C GLN A 127 -4.21 2.40 -4.69
N TYR A 128 -4.86 2.89 -5.73
CA TYR A 128 -4.24 3.59 -6.84
C TYR A 128 -4.87 4.98 -6.99
N PRO A 129 -4.31 6.02 -6.33
CA PRO A 129 -4.85 7.36 -6.40
C PRO A 129 -4.93 7.88 -7.84
N GLY A 130 -6.15 8.03 -8.32
CA GLY A 130 -6.42 8.44 -9.69
C GLY A 130 -7.81 9.01 -9.88
N THR A 131 -8.07 9.55 -11.07
CA THR A 131 -9.36 10.16 -11.40
C THR A 131 -10.44 9.16 -11.81
N LEU A 132 -10.14 7.86 -11.83
CA LEU A 132 -11.12 6.83 -12.15
C LEU A 132 -11.70 6.21 -10.88
N ALA A 133 -13.03 6.17 -10.79
CA ALA A 133 -13.72 5.39 -9.77
C ALA A 133 -13.63 3.87 -10.03
N VAL A 134 -13.58 3.48 -11.31
CA VAL A 134 -13.49 2.09 -11.78
C VAL A 134 -12.28 1.98 -12.71
N GLN A 135 -11.37 1.05 -12.41
CA GLN A 135 -10.15 0.88 -13.23
C GLN A 135 -10.53 0.50 -14.66
N PHE A 136 -9.76 1.03 -15.63
CA PHE A 136 -9.96 0.80 -17.08
C PHE A 136 -11.32 1.24 -17.65
N SER A 137 -12.12 2.05 -16.94
CA SER A 137 -13.44 2.49 -17.42
C SER A 137 -13.41 3.70 -18.38
N GLY A 138 -12.23 4.20 -18.73
CA GLY A 138 -12.08 5.35 -19.63
C GLY A 138 -10.74 6.07 -19.47
N SER A 139 -10.71 7.34 -19.88
CA SER A 139 -9.55 8.22 -19.72
C SER A 139 -9.46 8.74 -18.29
N GLY A 140 -8.34 8.47 -17.64
CA GLY A 140 -8.02 9.01 -16.32
C GLY A 140 -6.55 9.40 -16.22
N LYS A 141 -6.16 9.88 -15.04
CA LYS A 141 -4.77 10.16 -14.70
C LYS A 141 -4.54 9.91 -13.21
N ALA A 142 -3.28 9.75 -12.84
CA ALA A 142 -2.88 9.74 -11.44
C ALA A 142 -3.10 11.11 -10.81
N ILE A 143 -3.37 11.11 -9.50
CA ILE A 143 -3.49 12.30 -8.65
C ILE A 143 -2.71 12.08 -7.35
N SER A 144 -2.41 13.17 -6.64
CA SER A 144 -1.72 13.08 -5.34
C SER A 144 -2.49 12.22 -4.34
N PRO A 145 -1.80 11.50 -3.44
CA PRO A 145 -2.47 10.62 -2.48
C PRO A 145 -3.35 11.36 -1.48
N GLU A 146 -3.11 12.65 -1.25
CA GLU A 146 -3.94 13.52 -0.41
C GLU A 146 -5.17 14.10 -1.13
N ASN A 147 -5.29 13.91 -2.45
CA ASN A 147 -6.36 14.51 -3.24
C ASN A 147 -7.74 14.01 -2.78
N THR A 148 -8.66 14.95 -2.51
CA THR A 148 -10.00 14.65 -1.98
C THR A 148 -10.94 14.01 -3.01
N TYR A 149 -10.60 14.04 -4.30
CA TYR A 149 -11.35 13.33 -5.33
C TYR A 149 -11.22 11.80 -5.17
N TYR A 150 -9.99 11.29 -5.01
CA TYR A 150 -9.77 9.87 -4.75
C TYR A 150 -9.98 9.51 -3.28
N ASN A 151 -9.60 10.43 -2.39
CA ASN A 151 -9.73 10.33 -0.94
C ASN A 151 -9.14 9.03 -0.36
N LEU A 152 -7.82 8.88 -0.50
CA LEU A 152 -7.10 7.69 -0.02
C LEU A 152 -7.35 7.42 1.47
N GLN A 153 -7.37 8.46 2.31
CA GLN A 153 -7.58 8.30 3.75
C GLN A 153 -8.94 7.65 4.04
N GLN A 154 -10.03 8.11 3.41
CA GLN A 154 -11.35 7.49 3.60
C GLN A 154 -11.40 6.03 3.16
N LYS A 155 -10.68 5.67 2.08
CA LYS A 155 -10.59 4.27 1.62
C LYS A 155 -9.80 3.41 2.61
N LEU A 156 -8.72 3.94 3.17
CA LEU A 156 -7.97 3.27 4.24
C LEU A 156 -8.82 3.12 5.50
N ASP A 157 -9.53 4.16 5.93
CA ASP A 157 -10.45 4.12 7.09
C ASP A 157 -11.51 3.04 6.92
N THR A 158 -12.09 2.94 5.72
CA THR A 158 -13.06 1.91 5.36
C THR A 158 -12.45 0.52 5.47
N ALA A 159 -11.27 0.30 4.87
CA ALA A 159 -10.60 -0.99 4.91
C ALA A 159 -10.18 -1.38 6.34
N LEU A 160 -9.71 -0.43 7.14
CA LEU A 160 -9.33 -0.60 8.55
C LEU A 160 -10.53 -0.95 9.43
N TYR A 161 -11.68 -0.31 9.19
CA TYR A 161 -12.93 -0.66 9.86
C TYR A 161 -13.26 -2.14 9.68
N PHE A 162 -13.21 -2.64 8.43
CA PHE A 162 -13.45 -4.07 8.18
C PHE A 162 -12.33 -4.96 8.71
N SER A 163 -11.07 -4.53 8.61
CA SER A 163 -9.93 -5.25 9.20
C SER A 163 -10.09 -5.46 10.70
N ALA A 164 -10.61 -4.45 11.42
CA ALA A 164 -10.93 -4.54 12.84
C ALA A 164 -12.06 -5.54 13.12
N ILE A 165 -13.13 -5.54 12.30
CA ILE A 165 -14.19 -6.57 12.37
C ILE A 165 -13.63 -7.97 12.18
N TYR A 166 -12.68 -8.13 11.25
CA TYR A 166 -12.07 -9.43 10.94
C TYR A 166 -11.02 -9.87 11.95
N GLY A 167 -10.53 -8.96 12.80
CA GLY A 167 -9.42 -9.21 13.71
C GLY A 167 -8.12 -9.53 12.97
N THR A 168 -7.90 -8.95 11.80
CA THR A 168 -6.71 -9.15 10.96
C THR A 168 -5.96 -7.84 10.78
N PRO A 169 -4.65 -7.86 10.51
CA PRO A 169 -3.97 -6.69 9.96
C PRO A 169 -4.47 -6.39 8.54
N LEU A 170 -4.34 -5.12 8.15
CA LEU A 170 -4.56 -4.65 6.78
C LEU A 170 -3.21 -4.47 6.09
N VAL A 171 -3.12 -4.93 4.85
CA VAL A 171 -2.02 -4.60 3.94
C VAL A 171 -2.58 -4.01 2.65
N ASN A 172 -1.76 -3.23 1.97
CA ASN A 172 -1.98 -2.80 0.60
C ASN A 172 -0.84 -3.36 -0.26
N THR A 173 -1.11 -4.44 -0.99
CA THR A 173 -0.10 -5.11 -1.81
C THR A 173 0.23 -4.39 -3.11
N GLU A 174 -0.54 -3.36 -3.49
CA GLU A 174 -0.25 -2.59 -4.69
C GLU A 174 -0.67 -1.11 -4.59
N LEU A 175 0.33 -0.24 -4.74
CA LEU A 175 0.16 1.17 -5.07
C LEU A 175 1.35 1.61 -5.93
N GLY A 176 1.10 2.43 -6.94
CA GLY A 176 2.14 3.00 -7.79
C GLY A 176 1.58 4.01 -8.78
N PHE A 177 2.49 4.70 -9.47
CA PHE A 177 2.15 5.75 -10.43
C PHE A 177 3.06 5.63 -11.66
N ASP A 178 2.51 5.74 -12.87
CA ASP A 178 3.28 5.67 -14.11
C ASP A 178 3.99 7.00 -14.41
N ALA A 179 5.33 6.96 -14.47
CA ALA A 179 6.20 8.09 -14.77
C ALA A 179 6.72 8.04 -16.23
N TYR A 180 5.79 8.05 -17.19
CA TYR A 180 6.12 8.14 -18.61
C TYR A 180 6.60 9.54 -19.02
N ILE A 181 7.84 9.63 -19.49
CA ILE A 181 8.38 10.86 -20.11
C ILE A 181 7.75 11.07 -21.51
N ASP A 182 7.53 9.99 -22.26
CA ASP A 182 6.87 10.02 -23.56
C ASP A 182 5.36 10.28 -23.40
N THR A 183 4.92 11.44 -23.89
CA THR A 183 3.53 11.90 -23.80
C THR A 183 2.52 10.99 -24.52
N ASN A 184 2.91 10.31 -25.61
CA ASN A 184 2.01 9.41 -26.34
C ASN A 184 1.73 8.15 -25.52
N LYS A 185 2.78 7.60 -24.89
CA LYS A 185 2.64 6.44 -24.00
C LYS A 185 1.90 6.80 -22.72
N ARG A 186 2.17 7.98 -22.18
CA ARG A 186 1.51 8.53 -21.00
C ARG A 186 -0.01 8.55 -21.15
N ASN A 187 -0.52 9.00 -22.29
CA ASN A 187 -1.97 9.12 -22.52
C ASN A 187 -2.71 7.76 -22.57
N ASN A 188 -1.98 6.63 -22.60
CA ASN A 188 -2.55 5.28 -22.56
C ASN A 188 -2.57 4.67 -21.15
N SER A 189 -2.27 5.44 -20.11
CA SER A 189 -2.36 4.99 -18.72
C SER A 189 -3.28 5.88 -17.89
N PHE A 190 -4.20 5.26 -17.14
CA PHE A 190 -4.99 5.99 -16.15
C PHE A 190 -4.22 6.28 -14.84
N GLN A 191 -3.03 5.70 -14.69
CA GLN A 191 -2.09 5.99 -13.60
C GLN A 191 -0.92 6.86 -14.06
N ALA A 192 -0.99 7.44 -15.26
CA ALA A 192 -0.01 8.38 -15.74
C ALA A 192 0.06 9.64 -14.88
N ILE A 193 1.26 10.00 -14.47
CA ILE A 193 1.57 11.29 -13.87
C ILE A 193 1.64 12.35 -14.96
N HIS A 194 0.95 13.45 -14.74
CA HIS A 194 1.09 14.66 -15.55
C HIS A 194 2.00 15.64 -14.82
N ALA A 195 3.06 16.08 -15.49
CA ALA A 195 3.96 17.08 -14.94
C ALA A 195 3.20 18.38 -14.63
N PHE A 196 3.56 19.01 -13.52
CA PHE A 196 3.05 20.31 -13.09
C PHE A 196 4.18 21.10 -12.46
N GLY A 197 4.07 22.43 -12.52
CA GLY A 197 5.11 23.30 -11.98
C GLY A 197 6.46 23.09 -12.67
N THR A 198 7.55 23.12 -11.90
CA THR A 198 8.91 22.85 -12.38
C THR A 198 9.33 21.38 -12.28
N LYS A 199 8.54 20.53 -11.60
CA LYS A 199 8.86 19.11 -11.40
C LYS A 199 8.52 18.27 -12.63
N ASN A 200 9.43 17.37 -12.99
CA ASN A 200 9.17 16.36 -14.00
C ASN A 200 8.34 15.18 -13.43
N VAL A 201 7.84 14.30 -14.31
CA VAL A 201 7.00 13.16 -13.92
C VAL A 201 7.67 12.18 -12.95
N GLU A 202 9.00 12.02 -13.01
CA GLU A 202 9.73 11.10 -12.14
C GLU A 202 9.93 11.66 -10.73
N GLN A 203 10.13 12.98 -10.63
CA GLN A 203 10.18 13.69 -9.33
C GLN A 203 8.81 13.68 -8.65
N ILE A 204 7.74 13.92 -9.42
CA ILE A 204 6.37 13.82 -8.89
C ILE A 204 6.06 12.39 -8.44
N GLN A 205 6.49 11.38 -9.19
CA GLN A 205 6.37 9.97 -8.79
C GLN A 205 7.06 9.73 -7.44
N ALA A 206 8.29 10.22 -7.27
CA ALA A 206 9.02 10.07 -6.02
C ALA A 206 8.29 10.67 -4.83
N ASP A 207 7.75 11.88 -4.99
CA ASP A 207 6.98 12.53 -3.95
C ASP A 207 5.69 11.76 -3.64
N TRP A 208 4.92 11.35 -4.66
CA TRP A 208 3.63 10.69 -4.47
C TRP A 208 3.79 9.29 -3.88
N VAL A 209 4.83 8.54 -4.25
CA VAL A 209 5.15 7.25 -3.63
C VAL A 209 5.55 7.44 -2.17
N ALA A 210 6.48 8.37 -1.88
CA ALA A 210 6.93 8.63 -0.51
C ALA A 210 5.78 9.09 0.39
N ARG A 211 4.92 10.00 -0.09
CA ARG A 211 3.73 10.47 0.61
C ARG A 211 2.71 9.37 0.83
N SER A 212 2.50 8.50 -0.16
CA SER A 212 1.65 7.31 -0.01
C SER A 212 2.16 6.40 1.09
N TYR A 213 3.46 6.11 1.15
CA TYR A 213 4.06 5.32 2.23
C TYR A 213 3.85 5.96 3.61
N LEU A 214 4.03 7.27 3.73
CA LEU A 214 3.84 8.00 4.99
C LEU A 214 2.36 7.98 5.44
N MET A 215 1.41 8.12 4.51
CA MET A 215 -0.02 8.00 4.80
C MET A 215 -0.39 6.58 5.26
N HIS A 216 0.11 5.53 4.60
CA HIS A 216 -0.14 4.15 5.01
C HIS A 216 0.50 3.84 6.37
N ALA A 217 1.75 4.25 6.58
CA ALA A 217 2.47 4.06 7.84
C ALA A 217 1.77 4.77 9.02
N ALA A 218 1.23 5.96 8.81
CA ALA A 218 0.45 6.68 9.83
C ALA A 218 -0.82 5.94 10.26
N ASN A 219 -1.34 5.09 9.39
CA ASN A 219 -2.50 4.23 9.64
C ASN A 219 -2.12 2.81 10.10
N GLY A 220 -0.82 2.51 10.27
CA GLY A 220 -0.34 1.17 10.61
C GLY A 220 -0.53 0.14 9.49
N VAL A 221 -0.67 0.58 8.24
CA VAL A 221 -0.89 -0.26 7.07
C VAL A 221 0.43 -0.45 6.32
N THR A 222 0.78 -1.69 6.01
CA THR A 222 1.93 -1.98 5.13
C THR A 222 1.53 -1.74 3.69
N MET A 223 2.29 -0.92 2.97
CA MET A 223 2.13 -0.68 1.53
C MET A 223 3.27 -1.32 0.74
N TYR A 224 2.94 -1.92 -0.40
CA TYR A 224 3.91 -2.41 -1.38
C TYR A 224 3.86 -1.55 -2.64
N GLN A 225 5.03 -1.06 -3.05
CA GLN A 225 5.20 -0.34 -4.30
C GLN A 225 5.06 -1.30 -5.47
N TYR A 226 4.11 -1.00 -6.36
CA TYR A 226 4.00 -1.65 -7.65
C TYR A 226 4.71 -0.78 -8.70
N TRP A 227 5.88 -1.12 -9.28
CA TRP A 227 6.80 -2.26 -9.07
C TRP A 227 8.20 -1.80 -8.64
N LEU A 228 9.10 -2.77 -8.38
CA LEU A 228 10.53 -2.48 -8.22
C LEU A 228 11.14 -1.91 -9.52
N ALA A 229 10.79 -2.47 -10.67
CA ALA A 229 11.28 -2.05 -11.98
C ALA A 229 10.13 -1.95 -13.00
N ASP A 230 10.31 -1.07 -13.97
CA ASP A 230 9.38 -0.88 -15.10
C ASP A 230 9.12 -2.20 -15.86
N GLN A 231 7.97 -2.25 -16.53
CA GLN A 231 7.54 -3.39 -17.33
C GLN A 231 7.70 -3.19 -18.82
N GLY A 232 8.12 -4.26 -19.49
CA GLY A 232 8.51 -4.22 -20.90
C GLY A 232 9.70 -3.30 -21.14
N ASN A 233 10.26 -3.29 -22.35
CA ASN A 233 11.26 -2.26 -22.68
C ASN A 233 10.56 -0.90 -22.68
N TYR A 234 11.01 0.04 -21.84
CA TYR A 234 10.43 1.38 -21.65
C TYR A 234 10.21 2.13 -22.98
N GLU A 235 11.03 1.85 -23.97
CA GLU A 235 10.92 2.44 -25.31
C GLU A 235 9.85 1.83 -26.21
N THR A 236 9.40 0.60 -25.96
CA THR A 236 8.49 -0.12 -26.86
C THR A 236 7.06 -0.26 -26.33
N THR A 237 6.83 -0.04 -25.03
CA THR A 237 5.56 -0.46 -24.39
C THR A 237 4.90 0.69 -23.63
N GLY A 238 3.83 1.24 -24.20
CA GLY A 238 2.87 2.08 -23.47
C GLY A 238 1.80 1.23 -22.77
N GLY A 239 1.09 1.81 -21.81
CA GLY A 239 -0.02 1.15 -21.11
C GLY A 239 0.01 1.39 -19.61
N THR A 240 -1.05 1.01 -18.91
CA THR A 240 -1.12 1.19 -17.46
C THR A 240 -0.14 0.27 -16.74
N PHE A 241 0.55 0.83 -15.76
CA PHE A 241 1.48 0.21 -14.82
C PHE A 241 2.87 -0.13 -15.35
N ASN A 242 3.20 0.16 -16.62
CA ASN A 242 4.51 -0.23 -17.15
C ASN A 242 5.65 0.75 -16.82
N ALA A 243 5.36 1.98 -16.40
CA ALA A 243 6.37 2.98 -16.02
C ALA A 243 6.31 3.30 -14.51
N THR A 244 5.89 2.33 -13.70
CA THR A 244 5.70 2.49 -12.24
C THR A 244 6.92 2.14 -11.40
N GLY A 245 7.98 1.62 -12.02
CA GLY A 245 9.14 1.09 -11.33
C GLY A 245 9.89 2.15 -10.55
N LEU A 246 10.43 1.80 -9.39
CA LEU A 246 11.51 2.59 -8.76
C LEU A 246 12.77 2.60 -9.64
N LEU A 247 12.89 1.60 -10.48
CA LEU A 247 13.95 1.41 -11.46
C LEU A 247 13.36 1.43 -12.88
N LYS A 248 14.04 2.10 -13.81
CA LYS A 248 13.67 2.15 -15.24
C LYS A 248 14.74 1.50 -16.11
N TRP A 249 14.39 1.16 -17.34
CA TRP A 249 15.37 0.69 -18.32
C TRP A 249 16.31 1.83 -18.72
N ASN A 250 17.61 1.56 -18.72
CA ASN A 250 18.58 2.49 -19.27
C ASN A 250 18.49 2.47 -20.81
N THR A 251 18.21 3.62 -21.39
CA THR A 251 18.06 3.83 -22.83
C THR A 251 19.31 4.40 -23.49
N ASP A 252 20.32 4.79 -22.70
CA ASP A 252 21.44 5.60 -23.18
C ASP A 252 22.44 4.78 -24.02
N ASP A 253 22.49 3.45 -23.89
CA ASP A 253 23.52 2.62 -24.56
C ASP A 253 23.01 1.35 -25.29
N GLY A 254 21.70 1.12 -25.38
CA GLY A 254 21.13 -0.04 -26.12
C GLY A 254 21.57 -1.44 -25.64
N ALA A 255 22.38 -1.53 -24.58
CA ALA A 255 22.87 -2.76 -23.98
C ALA A 255 22.13 -3.02 -22.65
N LEU A 256 21.46 -4.18 -22.57
CA LEU A 256 20.98 -4.78 -21.31
C LEU A 256 22.21 -5.04 -20.41
N PRO A 257 22.46 -4.24 -19.35
CA PRO A 257 22.24 -4.81 -18.01
C PRO A 257 21.93 -3.84 -16.85
N PHE A 258 21.84 -2.51 -17.02
CA PHE A 258 21.69 -1.63 -15.85
C PHE A 258 20.32 -0.94 -15.82
N LEU A 259 19.47 -1.38 -14.91
CA LEU A 259 18.31 -0.62 -14.52
C LEU A 259 18.78 0.72 -13.90
N GLN A 260 18.29 1.83 -14.42
CA GLN A 260 18.55 3.16 -13.89
C GLN A 260 17.61 3.44 -12.72
N LYS A 261 18.16 3.97 -11.62
CA LYS A 261 17.37 4.40 -10.45
C LYS A 261 16.60 5.67 -10.81
N ARG A 262 15.29 5.69 -10.55
CA ARG A 262 14.49 6.92 -10.58
C ARG A 262 14.68 7.70 -9.27
N PRO A 263 14.34 9.01 -9.21
CA PRO A 263 14.22 9.75 -7.96
C PRO A 263 13.45 8.98 -6.86
N ALA A 264 12.37 8.27 -7.22
CA ALA A 264 11.58 7.48 -6.28
C ALA A 264 12.40 6.41 -5.53
N TYR A 265 13.40 5.80 -6.18
CA TYR A 265 14.31 4.86 -5.51
C TYR A 265 15.07 5.53 -4.36
N TYR A 266 15.64 6.72 -4.62
CA TYR A 266 16.41 7.46 -3.64
C TYR A 266 15.52 7.90 -2.47
N TRP A 267 14.29 8.35 -2.71
CA TRP A 267 13.37 8.79 -1.65
C TRP A 267 13.03 7.63 -0.73
N MET A 268 12.75 6.46 -1.32
CA MET A 268 12.47 5.25 -0.53
C MET A 268 13.69 4.76 0.25
N LYS A 269 14.89 4.89 -0.32
CA LYS A 269 16.14 4.59 0.37
C LYS A 269 16.39 5.54 1.55
N THR A 270 16.19 6.84 1.37
CA THR A 270 16.33 7.84 2.43
C THR A 270 15.34 7.58 3.56
N LEU A 271 14.06 7.32 3.25
CA LEU A 271 13.06 6.93 4.26
C LEU A 271 13.51 5.68 5.02
N LYS A 272 13.97 4.64 4.32
CA LYS A 272 14.44 3.42 4.98
C LYS A 272 15.66 3.67 5.88
N ALA A 273 16.66 4.40 5.39
CA ALA A 273 17.94 4.61 6.07
C ALA A 273 17.79 5.50 7.32
N ARG A 274 16.99 6.56 7.23
CA ARG A 274 16.90 7.59 8.29
C ARG A 274 15.74 7.36 9.25
N PHE A 275 14.73 6.62 8.81
CA PHE A 275 13.41 6.65 9.43
C PHE A 275 12.77 5.26 9.60
N GLY A 276 13.37 4.20 9.03
CA GLY A 276 12.79 2.85 9.03
C GLY A 276 12.60 2.17 10.39
N SER A 277 13.22 2.69 11.46
CA SER A 277 13.08 2.20 12.84
C SER A 277 12.08 2.99 13.68
N TYR A 278 11.49 4.05 13.13
CA TYR A 278 10.57 4.92 13.85
C TYR A 278 9.12 4.43 13.71
N THR A 279 8.32 4.64 14.75
CA THR A 279 6.89 4.31 14.77
C THR A 279 6.06 5.59 14.80
N PHE A 280 4.97 5.63 14.03
CA PHE A 280 4.05 6.76 14.00
C PHE A 280 3.45 7.03 15.39
N LYS A 281 3.32 8.31 15.74
CA LYS A 281 2.75 8.75 17.02
C LYS A 281 1.54 9.66 16.86
N SER A 282 1.60 10.63 15.96
CA SER A 282 0.50 11.58 15.73
C SER A 282 0.68 12.35 14.43
N GLN A 283 -0.40 12.93 13.92
CA GLN A 283 -0.39 13.78 12.74
C GLN A 283 -1.20 15.04 13.01
N THR A 284 -0.74 16.16 12.46
CA THR A 284 -1.53 17.38 12.27
C THR A 284 -1.55 17.71 10.79
N VAL A 285 -2.71 18.19 10.31
CA VAL A 285 -2.88 18.72 8.95
C VAL A 285 -3.51 20.10 9.09
N ASP A 286 -2.84 21.14 8.59
CA ASP A 286 -3.40 22.49 8.62
C ASP A 286 -4.40 22.74 7.47
N ALA A 287 -5.07 23.89 7.49
CA ALA A 287 -6.04 24.28 6.45
C ALA A 287 -5.42 24.39 5.04
N ASP A 288 -4.10 24.51 4.98
CA ASP A 288 -3.30 24.62 3.78
C ASP A 288 -2.80 23.25 3.28
N THR A 289 -3.28 22.15 3.88
CA THR A 289 -2.84 20.76 3.65
C THR A 289 -1.36 20.54 3.99
N LEU A 290 -0.82 21.27 4.97
CA LEU A 290 0.50 20.99 5.53
C LEU A 290 0.40 19.79 6.47
N TYR A 291 0.94 18.66 6.04
CA TYR A 291 1.09 17.48 6.87
C TYR A 291 2.31 17.64 7.75
N LYS A 292 2.13 17.45 9.06
CA LYS A 292 3.22 17.30 10.03
C LYS A 292 2.94 16.06 10.86
N GLN A 293 3.71 15.01 10.60
CA GLN A 293 3.62 13.75 11.31
C GLN A 293 4.77 13.61 12.31
N LEU A 294 4.47 13.14 13.52
CA LEU A 294 5.43 12.82 14.57
C LEU A 294 5.62 11.30 14.63
N TYR A 295 6.88 10.90 14.70
CA TYR A 295 7.29 9.52 14.90
C TYR A 295 8.33 9.44 16.02
N VAL A 296 8.42 8.27 16.65
CA VAL A 296 9.30 8.03 17.80
C VAL A 296 10.07 6.72 17.67
N ASN A 297 11.29 6.71 18.18
CA ASN A 297 12.12 5.52 18.37
C ASN A 297 12.87 5.66 19.71
N GLY A 298 12.36 5.05 20.78
CA GLY A 298 12.89 5.28 22.12
C GLY A 298 12.76 6.75 22.54
N SER A 299 13.88 7.40 22.86
CA SER A 299 13.95 8.84 23.17
C SER A 299 14.05 9.74 21.94
N ASP A 300 14.34 9.16 20.78
CA ASP A 300 14.48 9.91 19.54
C ASP A 300 13.12 10.17 18.93
N SER A 301 12.98 11.36 18.35
CA SER A 301 11.78 11.83 17.70
C SER A 301 12.09 12.29 16.28
N ALA A 302 11.11 12.16 15.40
CA ALA A 302 11.20 12.60 14.03
C ALA A 302 9.90 13.29 13.62
N TYR A 303 10.02 14.50 13.07
CA TYR A 303 8.95 15.07 12.27
C TYR A 303 9.16 14.74 10.80
N VAL A 304 8.08 14.39 10.10
CA VAL A 304 8.04 14.41 8.63
C VAL A 304 7.02 15.46 8.22
N ILE A 305 7.43 16.38 7.35
CA ILE A 305 6.64 17.55 6.97
C ILE A 305 6.62 17.77 5.45
N TRP A 306 5.43 18.03 4.90
CA TRP A 306 5.21 18.33 3.48
C TRP A 306 3.85 18.97 3.23
N TYR A 307 3.67 19.62 2.09
CA TYR A 307 2.34 19.98 1.57
C TYR A 307 1.72 18.82 0.79
N GLY A 308 0.50 18.44 1.14
CA GLY A 308 -0.31 17.43 0.46
C GLY A 308 -0.96 17.95 -0.83
N THR A 309 -0.27 18.80 -1.59
CA THR A 309 -0.80 19.41 -2.81
C THR A 309 -0.19 18.79 -4.07
N GLU A 310 -0.70 19.21 -5.23
CA GLU A 310 -0.28 18.81 -6.58
C GLU A 310 -0.13 20.01 -7.54
N HIS A 311 0.39 21.12 -7.03
CA HIS A 311 0.54 22.38 -7.77
C HIS A 311 1.80 23.17 -7.36
N GLU A 312 2.82 22.46 -6.88
CA GLU A 312 4.13 23.01 -6.51
C GLU A 312 4.05 24.06 -5.38
N LYS A 313 3.21 23.79 -4.38
CA LYS A 313 3.12 24.67 -3.21
C LYS A 313 4.44 24.68 -2.44
N ALA A 314 4.89 25.87 -2.06
CA ALA A 314 6.04 26.05 -1.17
C ALA A 314 5.84 27.25 -0.24
N ALA A 315 6.35 27.17 0.98
CA ALA A 315 6.36 28.27 1.94
C ALA A 315 7.54 28.19 2.89
N PHE A 316 8.16 29.33 3.19
CA PHE A 316 9.15 29.43 4.27
C PHE A 316 8.42 29.47 5.62
N LYS A 317 8.69 28.52 6.49
CA LYS A 317 8.04 28.40 7.81
C LYS A 317 9.05 28.03 8.90
N THR A 318 8.78 28.49 10.11
CA THR A 318 9.42 27.97 11.33
C THR A 318 8.75 26.65 11.70
N VAL A 319 9.51 25.54 11.72
CA VAL A 319 8.97 24.20 12.02
C VAL A 319 8.88 23.93 13.52
N GLY A 320 9.82 24.52 14.27
CA GLY A 320 9.96 24.36 15.71
C GLY A 320 11.27 24.94 16.23
N ASN A 321 11.46 24.87 17.54
CA ASN A 321 12.69 25.21 18.23
C ASN A 321 13.25 23.94 18.88
N PHE A 322 14.51 23.60 18.60
CA PHE A 322 15.12 22.33 19.00
C PHE A 322 16.45 22.56 19.70
N ALA A 323 16.76 21.78 20.73
CA ALA A 323 18.09 21.79 21.35
C ALA A 323 19.17 21.43 20.32
N THR A 324 18.94 20.34 19.60
CA THR A 324 19.66 19.93 18.40
C THR A 324 18.66 19.32 17.42
N TYR A 325 18.89 19.51 16.14
CA TYR A 325 18.13 18.84 15.08
C TYR A 325 19.05 18.39 13.95
N ASN A 326 18.61 17.40 13.20
CA ASN A 326 19.17 17.02 11.91
C ASN A 326 18.06 17.03 10.85
N LEU A 327 18.12 18.00 9.94
CA LEU A 327 17.23 18.11 8.80
C LEU A 327 17.75 17.23 7.66
N ILE A 328 16.90 16.32 7.19
CA ILE A 328 17.15 15.48 6.02
C ILE A 328 16.22 15.90 4.89
N SER A 329 16.83 16.21 3.74
CA SER A 329 16.13 16.47 2.49
C SER A 329 16.33 15.30 1.53
N MET A 330 15.27 14.92 0.83
CA MET A 330 15.33 13.91 -0.23
C MET A 330 16.10 14.48 -1.43
N VAL A 331 17.13 13.77 -1.90
CA VAL A 331 18.01 14.23 -2.98
C VAL A 331 18.28 13.09 -3.96
N GLU A 332 18.16 13.36 -5.26
CA GLU A 332 18.46 12.38 -6.30
C GLU A 332 19.96 12.08 -6.33
N GLY A 333 20.32 10.80 -6.45
CA GLY A 333 21.70 10.35 -6.40
C GLY A 333 22.22 10.01 -5.00
N ASP A 334 21.47 10.33 -3.94
CA ASP A 334 21.85 10.08 -2.55
C ASP A 334 20.85 9.13 -1.87
N GLU A 335 21.32 7.97 -1.39
CA GLU A 335 20.47 6.98 -0.72
C GLU A 335 20.17 7.32 0.75
N ASP A 336 20.92 8.25 1.35
CA ASP A 336 20.75 8.71 2.73
C ASP A 336 20.11 10.11 2.82
N GLY A 337 20.05 10.82 1.68
CA GLY A 337 19.58 12.19 1.57
C GLY A 337 20.58 13.22 2.09
N SER A 338 20.37 14.50 1.77
CA SER A 338 21.26 15.55 2.30
C SER A 338 20.91 15.87 3.75
N SER A 339 21.94 15.98 4.59
CA SER A 339 21.81 16.15 6.04
C SER A 339 22.39 17.48 6.49
N THR A 340 21.62 18.24 7.28
CA THR A 340 22.06 19.50 7.89
C THR A 340 21.71 19.51 9.38
N THR A 341 22.74 19.55 10.22
CA THR A 341 22.58 19.65 11.67
C THR A 341 22.49 21.11 12.11
N GLY A 342 21.68 21.39 13.12
CA GLY A 342 21.60 22.72 13.73
C GLY A 342 21.02 22.71 15.15
N THR A 343 20.82 23.90 15.68
CA THR A 343 20.24 24.15 17.02
C THR A 343 19.30 25.35 16.92
N GLY A 344 18.38 25.48 17.88
CA GLY A 344 17.45 26.60 17.94
C GLY A 344 16.27 26.48 16.96
N ALA A 345 15.79 27.64 16.50
CA ALA A 345 14.66 27.73 15.59
C ALA A 345 15.00 27.22 14.19
N LEU A 346 14.32 26.17 13.74
CA LEU A 346 14.46 25.62 12.39
C LEU A 346 13.51 26.35 11.44
N ASN A 347 14.08 27.16 10.54
CA ASN A 347 13.35 27.83 9.48
C ASN A 347 13.73 27.22 8.13
N ILE A 348 12.75 26.69 7.41
CA ILE A 348 12.98 26.01 6.12
C ILE A 348 11.87 26.34 5.13
N VAL A 349 12.18 26.16 3.85
CA VAL A 349 11.14 26.06 2.82
C VAL A 349 10.52 24.67 2.91
N ILE A 350 9.23 24.62 3.17
CA ILE A 350 8.43 23.41 3.09
C ILE A 350 7.73 23.42 1.74
N ASP A 351 7.74 22.28 1.06
CA ASP A 351 7.11 22.05 -0.24
C ASP A 351 6.43 20.68 -0.23
N GLU A 352 6.04 20.19 -1.41
CA GLU A 352 5.38 18.89 -1.59
C GLU A 352 6.32 17.67 -1.47
N THR A 353 7.63 17.89 -1.33
CA THR A 353 8.62 16.82 -1.09
C THR A 353 8.82 16.64 0.42
N PRO A 354 8.62 15.42 0.97
CA PRO A 354 8.81 15.15 2.39
C PRO A 354 10.20 15.55 2.90
N LYS A 355 10.21 16.28 4.03
CA LYS A 355 11.43 16.61 4.78
C LYS A 355 11.38 15.94 6.14
N ILE A 356 12.50 15.33 6.55
CA ILE A 356 12.60 14.63 7.84
C ILE A 356 13.41 15.51 8.80
N ILE A 357 12.90 15.73 10.01
CA ILE A 357 13.59 16.46 11.06
C ILE A 357 13.77 15.50 12.22
N LEU A 358 14.99 14.98 12.39
CA LEU A 358 15.36 14.13 13.52
C LEU A 358 15.81 15.00 14.68
N TYR A 359 15.34 14.70 15.89
CA TYR A 359 15.72 15.41 17.11
C TYR A 359 15.53 14.52 18.33
N THR A 360 16.32 14.76 19.38
CA THR A 360 16.10 14.09 20.67
C THR A 360 15.06 14.88 21.44
N SER A 361 13.98 14.22 21.85
CA SER A 361 13.05 14.81 22.82
C SER A 361 13.73 14.83 24.19
N GLU A 362 13.77 15.97 24.88
CA GLU A 362 14.07 15.94 26.32
C GLU A 362 13.06 14.99 26.96
N ALA A 363 13.55 13.96 27.66
CA ALA A 363 12.72 12.93 28.26
C ALA A 363 11.66 13.58 29.15
N GLN A 364 10.42 13.65 28.68
CA GLN A 364 9.29 13.94 29.55
C GLN A 364 9.04 12.67 30.38
N PRO A 365 9.07 12.73 31.73
CA PRO A 365 8.73 11.58 32.55
C PRO A 365 7.27 11.15 32.27
N PRO A 366 6.94 9.86 32.42
CA PRO A 366 5.67 9.32 31.97
C PRO A 366 4.52 9.88 32.80
N SER A 367 3.50 10.42 32.12
CA SER A 367 2.16 10.47 32.67
C SER A 367 1.30 9.41 31.99
N ALA A 368 1.16 8.26 32.66
CA ALA A 368 -0.04 7.43 32.59
C ALA A 368 -1.00 7.87 33.72
N PRO A 369 -2.34 7.73 33.62
CA PRO A 369 -2.97 6.57 32.98
C PRO A 369 -4.26 6.83 32.15
N SER A 370 -4.51 5.84 31.29
CA SER A 370 -5.80 5.20 30.93
C SER A 370 -6.99 6.05 30.47
N GLY A 371 -7.43 5.73 29.25
CA GLY A 371 -8.78 5.18 29.06
C GLY A 371 -9.64 5.90 28.04
N TYR A 372 -9.74 5.37 26.81
CA TYR A 372 -10.95 5.40 25.99
C TYR A 372 -10.94 4.23 24.99
N PHE A 373 -11.25 3.03 25.49
CA PHE A 373 -12.03 2.07 24.71
C PHE A 373 -13.39 1.98 25.40
N LYS A 374 -14.43 2.50 24.74
CA LYS A 374 -15.81 2.10 25.00
C LYS A 374 -16.29 1.40 23.74
N ASN A 375 -16.37 0.07 23.82
CA ASN A 375 -17.28 -0.72 23.00
C ASN A 375 -18.73 -0.38 23.41
N PRO A 376 -19.70 -0.52 22.49
CA PRO A 376 -20.33 -1.83 22.27
C PRO A 376 -19.81 -2.57 21.04
#